data_AF-A0A542IRB7-F1
#
_entry.id   AF-A0A542IRB7-F1
#
_cell.length_a   1.000
_cell.length_b   1.000
_cell.length_c   1.000
_cell.angle_alpha   90.00
_cell.angle_beta   90.00
_cell.angle_gamma   90.00
#
_symmetry.space_group_name_H-M   'P 1'
#
loop_
_entity.id
_entity.type
_entity.pdbx_description
1 polymer ?
#
loop_
_entity_poly.entity_id
_entity_poly.type
_entity_poly.pdbx_seq_one_letter_code
_entity_poly.pdbx_strand_id
1 'polypeptide(L)'
;MGQSAARVSSTHLARRFKELIGVTPKRLAHTYRFAATVFAINTTGPGDWGNLAGGAGYFDQAHFGHEFRAFTRLTPTRYVEVRRRFLHEHPSHALGGWPLLTD
;
A
#
# COMPACT_ATOMS: atom_id res chain seq x y z
N MET A 1 -16.61 7.16 30.94
CA MET A 1 -15.75 5.96 30.87
C MET A 1 -14.40 6.36 30.29
N GLY A 2 -13.39 6.54 31.13
CA GLY A 2 -12.04 6.90 30.70
C GLY A 2 -11.34 5.68 30.11
N GLN A 3 -10.91 5.76 28.85
CA GLN A 3 -10.08 4.73 28.25
C GLN A 3 -8.71 4.79 28.93
N SER A 4 -8.42 3.79 29.77
CA SER A 4 -7.09 3.61 30.32
C SER A 4 -6.18 3.16 29.18
N ALA A 5 -5.39 4.08 28.63
CA ALA A 5 -4.30 3.72 27.74
C ALA A 5 -3.35 2.84 28.55
N ALA A 6 -3.39 1.54 28.33
CA ALA A 6 -2.55 0.59 29.05
C ALA A 6 -1.10 1.06 28.94
N ARG A 7 -0.44 1.33 30.08
CA ARG A 7 0.98 1.72 30.15
C ARG A 7 1.85 0.54 29.74
N VAL A 8 1.91 0.28 28.45
CA VAL A 8 2.63 -0.83 27.84
C VAL A 8 3.70 -0.24 26.94
N SER A 9 4.94 -0.70 27.10
CA SER A 9 6.02 -0.27 26.22
C SER A 9 5.76 -0.70 24.77
N SER A 10 6.26 0.06 23.81
CA SER A 10 6.13 -0.25 22.38
C SER A 10 6.64 -1.66 22.04
N THR A 11 7.73 -2.10 22.68
CA THR A 11 8.28 -3.45 22.55
C THR A 11 7.32 -4.52 23.05
N HIS A 12 6.72 -4.32 24.23
CA HIS A 12 5.76 -5.28 24.77
C HIS A 12 4.51 -5.36 23.89
N LEU A 13 4.00 -4.21 23.43
CA LEU A 13 2.88 -4.16 22.49
C LEU A 13 3.21 -4.89 21.18
N ALA A 14 4.36 -4.62 20.57
CA ALA A 14 4.77 -5.25 19.32
C ALA A 14 4.92 -6.78 19.46
N ARG A 15 5.44 -7.26 20.59
CA ARG A 15 5.55 -8.69 20.89
C ARG A 15 4.17 -9.34 21.01
N ARG A 16 3.29 -8.78 21.84
CA ARG A 16 1.93 -9.32 22.04
C ARG A 16 1.12 -9.29 20.74
N PHE A 17 1.24 -8.23 19.96
CA PHE A 17 0.61 -8.13 18.65
C PHE A 17 1.11 -9.23 17.71
N LYS A 18 2.44 -9.47 17.64
CA LYS A 18 3.00 -10.55 16.82
C LYS A 18 2.54 -11.92 17.28
N GLU A 19 2.41 -12.16 18.58
CA GLU A 19 1.90 -13.42 19.12
C GLU A 19 0.43 -13.68 18.72
N LEU A 20 -0.39 -12.64 18.65
CA LEU A 20 -1.81 -12.76 18.30
C LEU A 20 -2.08 -12.76 16.79
N ILE A 21 -1.37 -11.92 16.03
CA ILE A 21 -1.64 -11.66 14.60
C ILE A 21 -0.62 -12.37 13.68
N GLY A 22 0.50 -12.86 14.23
CA GLY A 22 1.57 -13.55 13.50
C GLY A 22 2.58 -12.62 12.82
N VAL A 23 2.29 -11.33 12.69
CA VAL A 23 3.18 -10.30 12.13
C VAL A 23 3.34 -9.12 13.07
N THR A 24 4.41 -8.34 12.93
CA THR A 24 4.58 -7.12 13.74
C THR A 24 3.61 -6.02 13.27
N PRO A 25 3.21 -5.09 14.16
CA PRO A 25 2.38 -3.94 13.77
C PRO A 25 2.98 -3.16 12.60
N LYS A 26 4.31 -2.96 12.61
CA LYS A 26 5.04 -2.29 11.54
C LYS A 26 4.88 -2.99 10.20
N ARG A 27 5.01 -4.32 10.15
CA ARG A 27 4.87 -5.10 8.90
C ARG A 27 3.43 -5.05 8.37
N LEU A 28 2.45 -5.07 9.27
CA LEU A 28 1.05 -4.96 8.88
C LEU A 28 0.75 -3.56 8.32
N ALA A 29 1.12 -2.50 9.04
CA ALA A 29 0.94 -1.12 8.59
C ALA A 29 1.65 -0.87 7.25
N HIS A 30 2.83 -1.44 7.07
CA HIS A 30 3.60 -1.41 5.82
C HIS A 30 2.84 -2.04 4.65
N THR A 31 2.21 -3.20 4.88
CA THR A 31 1.40 -3.91 3.87
C THR A 31 0.13 -3.12 3.53
N TYR A 32 -0.56 -2.57 4.53
CA TYR A 32 -1.75 -1.74 4.29
C TYR A 32 -1.43 -0.47 3.52
N ARG A 33 -0.35 0.24 3.89
CA ARG A 33 0.12 1.41 3.15
C ARG A 33 0.36 1.04 1.69
N PHE A 34 1.15 -0.01 1.45
CA PHE A 34 1.47 -0.45 0.10
C PHE A 34 0.20 -0.79 -0.71
N ALA A 35 -0.74 -1.54 -0.13
CA ALA A 35 -1.99 -1.88 -0.78
C ALA A 35 -2.81 -0.63 -1.12
N ALA A 36 -2.96 0.31 -0.18
CA ALA A 36 -3.64 1.58 -0.41
C ALA A 36 -2.98 2.38 -1.54
N THR A 37 -1.64 2.43 -1.56
CA THR A 37 -0.89 3.10 -2.64
C THR A 37 -1.18 2.47 -4.00
N VAL A 38 -1.18 1.13 -4.11
CA VAL A 38 -1.49 0.43 -5.37
C VAL A 38 -2.91 0.73 -5.85
N PHE A 39 -3.88 0.80 -4.94
CA PHE A 39 -5.26 1.16 -5.28
C PHE A 39 -5.43 2.61 -5.72
N ALA A 40 -4.60 3.52 -5.20
CA ALA A 40 -4.60 4.93 -5.60
C ALA A 40 -3.90 5.19 -6.95
N ILE A 41 -3.22 4.20 -7.55
CA ILE A 41 -2.54 4.39 -8.84
C ILE A 41 -3.58 4.64 -9.94
N ASN A 42 -3.54 5.84 -10.51
CA ASN A 42 -4.22 6.14 -11.75
C ASN A 42 -3.52 5.44 -12.93
N THR A 43 -4.21 4.49 -13.54
CA THR A 43 -3.70 3.75 -14.70
C THR A 43 -4.01 4.42 -16.03
N THR A 44 -4.76 5.53 -16.12
CA THR A 44 -5.10 6.16 -17.41
C THR A 44 -4.17 7.31 -17.80
N GLY A 45 -3.45 7.91 -16.86
CA GLY A 45 -2.57 9.07 -17.08
C GLY A 45 -1.07 8.80 -16.90
N PRO A 46 -0.20 9.79 -17.16
CA PRO A 46 1.20 9.72 -16.75
C PRO A 46 1.28 9.62 -15.21
N GLY A 47 2.16 8.75 -14.70
CA GLY A 47 2.29 8.53 -13.26
C GLY A 47 3.07 9.65 -12.57
N ASP A 48 2.42 10.39 -11.68
CA ASP A 48 3.09 11.32 -10.76
C ASP A 48 3.49 10.56 -9.48
N TRP A 49 4.64 9.90 -9.56
CA TRP A 49 5.15 9.08 -8.46
C TRP A 49 5.58 9.90 -7.24
N GLY A 50 5.97 11.16 -7.43
CA GLY A 50 6.35 12.05 -6.33
C GLY A 50 5.14 12.39 -5.47
N ASN A 51 4.06 12.85 -6.11
CA ASN A 51 2.83 13.16 -5.41
C ASN A 51 2.18 11.92 -4.79
N LEU A 52 2.15 10.79 -5.52
CA LEU A 52 1.65 9.52 -4.97
C LEU A 52 2.46 9.07 -3.75
N ALA A 53 3.79 9.17 -3.81
CA ALA A 53 4.67 8.82 -2.69
C ALA A 53 4.38 9.72 -1.48
N GLY A 54 4.28 11.03 -1.68
CA GLY A 54 3.93 11.99 -0.62
C GLY A 54 2.58 11.71 0.01
N GLY A 55 1.54 11.52 -0.80
CA GLY A 55 0.18 11.21 -0.34
C GLY A 55 0.07 9.88 0.42
N ALA A 56 0.93 8.91 0.11
CA ALA A 56 1.00 7.62 0.80
C ALA A 56 1.93 7.61 2.02
N GLY A 57 2.60 8.72 2.35
CA GLY A 57 3.48 8.84 3.52
C GLY A 57 4.88 8.25 3.31
N TYR A 58 5.35 8.15 2.07
CA TYR A 58 6.76 7.90 1.77
C TYR A 58 7.56 9.19 1.90
N PHE A 59 8.80 9.05 2.37
CA PHE A 59 9.73 10.17 2.48
C PHE A 59 10.02 10.83 1.12
N ASP A 60 10.22 10.01 0.08
CA ASP A 60 10.46 10.48 -1.28
C ASP A 60 10.08 9.39 -2.31
N GLN A 61 10.21 9.73 -3.58
CA GLN A 61 9.95 8.84 -4.70
C GLN A 61 10.92 7.64 -4.74
N ALA A 62 12.17 7.78 -4.27
CA ALA A 62 13.14 6.70 -4.28
C ALA A 62 12.77 5.63 -3.24
N HIS A 63 12.37 6.03 -2.04
CA HIS A 63 11.84 5.15 -1.00
C HIS A 63 10.59 4.41 -1.49
N PHE A 64 9.64 5.12 -2.10
CA PHE A 64 8.49 4.50 -2.76
C PHE A 64 8.93 3.46 -3.80
N GLY A 65 9.84 3.83 -4.71
CA GLY A 65 10.33 2.94 -5.76
C GLY A 65 11.01 1.67 -5.24
N HIS A 66 11.81 1.77 -4.17
CA HIS A 66 12.44 0.61 -3.52
C HIS A 66 11.40 -0.33 -2.90
N GLU A 67 10.44 0.21 -2.16
CA GLU A 67 9.36 -0.58 -1.57
C GLU A 67 8.48 -1.23 -2.64
N PHE A 68 8.15 -0.49 -3.69
CA PHE A 68 7.34 -1.00 -4.80
C PHE A 68 7.99 -2.19 -5.49
N ARG A 69 9.30 -2.12 -5.72
CA ARG A 69 10.09 -3.25 -6.23
C ARG A 69 10.15 -4.40 -5.24
N ALA A 70 10.25 -4.14 -3.94
CA ALA A 70 10.25 -5.19 -2.93
C ALA A 70 8.94 -6.00 -2.91
N PHE A 71 7.80 -5.34 -3.09
CA PHE A 71 6.49 -6.00 -3.11
C PHE A 71 6.14 -6.63 -4.47
N THR A 72 6.41 -5.93 -5.58
CA THR A 72 5.92 -6.32 -6.92
C THR A 72 6.98 -6.90 -7.84
N ARG A 73 8.27 -6.74 -7.49
CA ARG A 73 9.44 -6.96 -8.37
C ARG A 73 9.46 -6.06 -9.62
N LEU A 74 8.57 -5.09 -9.73
CA LEU A 74 8.48 -4.15 -10.84
C LEU A 74 8.72 -2.72 -10.36
N THR A 75 9.13 -1.84 -11.28
CA THR A 75 9.01 -0.39 -11.06
C THR A 75 7.54 0.02 -11.12
N PRO A 76 7.15 1.14 -10.48
CA PRO A 76 5.79 1.67 -10.60
C PRO A 76 5.34 1.84 -12.06
N THR A 77 6.21 2.38 -12.91
CA THR A 77 5.96 2.53 -14.36
C THR A 77 5.71 1.18 -15.04
N ARG A 78 6.58 0.19 -14.81
CA ARG A 78 6.43 -1.13 -15.45
C ARG A 78 5.18 -1.87 -14.96
N TYR A 79 4.84 -1.72 -13.68
CA TYR A 79 3.61 -2.26 -13.13
C TYR A 79 2.37 -1.67 -13.81
N VAL A 80 2.32 -0.35 -14.02
CA VAL A 80 1.21 0.29 -14.75
C VAL A 80 1.10 -0.19 -16.18
N GLU A 81 2.23 -0.34 -16.90
CA GLU A 81 2.21 -0.89 -18.26
C GLU A 81 1.59 -2.28 -18.31
N VAL A 82 2.03 -3.17 -17.41
CA VAL A 82 1.49 -4.53 -17.30
C VAL A 82 0.00 -4.50 -16.93
N ARG A 83 -0.39 -3.66 -15.97
CA ARG A 83 -1.79 -3.52 -15.53
C ARG A 83 -2.68 -2.98 -16.65
N ARG A 84 -2.22 -1.99 -17.42
CA ARG A 84 -2.93 -1.45 -18.60
C ARG A 84 -3.17 -2.53 -19.65
N ARG A 85 -2.12 -3.28 -20.00
CA ARG A 85 -2.23 -4.38 -20.97
C ARG A 85 -3.23 -5.43 -20.49
N PHE A 86 -3.12 -5.85 -19.24
CA PHE A 86 -4.05 -6.80 -18.64
C PHE A 86 -5.50 -6.32 -18.67
N LEU A 87 -5.76 -5.05 -18.33
CA LEU A 87 -7.12 -4.48 -18.39
C LEU A 87 -7.64 -4.34 -19.81
N HIS A 88 -6.77 -4.06 -20.78
CA HIS A 88 -7.13 -4.03 -22.20
C HIS A 88 -7.51 -5.43 -22.72
N GLU A 89 -6.76 -6.46 -22.32
CA GLU A 89 -7.04 -7.87 -22.64
C GLU A 89 -8.28 -8.42 -21.90
N HIS A 90 -8.61 -7.84 -20.74
CA HIS A 90 -9.70 -8.29 -19.86
C HIS A 90 -10.59 -7.12 -19.39
N PRO A 91 -11.42 -6.53 -20.29
CA PRO A 91 -12.17 -5.31 -20.01
C PRO A 91 -13.22 -5.45 -18.88
N SER A 92 -13.71 -6.67 -18.61
CA SER A 92 -14.68 -6.95 -17.54
C SER A 92 -14.03 -7.36 -16.21
N HIS A 93 -12.71 -7.25 -16.07
CA HIS A 93 -12.03 -7.65 -14.84
C HIS A 93 -12.34 -6.70 -13.68
N ALA A 94 -12.49 -7.25 -12.47
CA ALA A 94 -12.83 -6.48 -11.26
C ALA A 94 -11.86 -5.30 -10.99
N LEU A 95 -10.60 -5.39 -11.41
CA LEU A 95 -9.60 -4.31 -11.31
C LEU A 95 -9.84 -3.12 -12.25
N GLY A 96 -10.70 -3.27 -13.27
CA GLY A 96 -11.07 -2.22 -14.22
C GLY A 96 -12.30 -1.41 -13.79
N GLY A 97 -13.10 -1.97 -12.87
CA GLY A 97 -14.36 -1.36 -12.43
C GLY A 97 -14.58 -1.35 -10.92
N TRP A 98 -13.54 -1.62 -10.11
CA TRP A 98 -13.69 -1.62 -8.65
C TRP A 98 -14.10 -0.22 -8.19
N PRO A 99 -15.33 -0.04 -7.67
CA PRO A 99 -15.66 1.20 -7.00
C PRO A 99 -14.82 1.21 -5.72
N LEU A 100 -13.88 2.15 -5.63
CA LEU A 100 -13.30 2.47 -4.32
C LEU A 100 -14.50 2.82 -3.44
N LEU A 101 -14.76 2.00 -2.42
CA LEU A 101 -15.73 2.31 -1.39
C LEU A 101 -15.19 3.56 -0.70
N THR A 102 -15.59 4.73 -1.18
CA THR A 102 -15.39 5.99 -0.50
C THR A 102 -16.56 6.13 0.45
N ASP A 103 -16.36 5.72 1.69
CA ASP A 103 -17.14 6.21 2.82
C ASP A 103 -16.64 7.61 3.22
#